data_AF-A0A0P1GHY5-F1
#
_entry.id   AF-A0A0P1GHY5-F1
#
_cell.length_a   1.000
_cell.length_b   1.000
_cell.length_c   1.000
_cell.angle_alpha   90.00
_cell.angle_beta   90.00
_cell.angle_gamma   90.00
#
_symmetry.space_group_name_H-M   'P 1'
#
loop_
_entity.id
_entity.type
_entity.pdbx_description
1 polymer ?
#
loop_
_entity_poly.entity_id
_entity_poly.type
_entity_poly.pdbx_seq_one_letter_code
_entity_poly.pdbx_strand_id
1 'polypeptide(L)'
;MAREWSGLEAYISNRLARQPGPAWLDDQPINVAARACEMLGMFLLQPPMVSLSRLGEEDWHQAGKHGFEISAGGGEAIRAALQERIDAALTGDRSGGAQKVFGCLYKWLQYRQDAKGKGPIREVVWELILDNFPYEAGTMLFGEPVDRQRVHSVYSLGKKVGLSPRAVQRAAILNGVLNAELGKPRSYEILDAEEVEALAEIMLSSMSIAGLAEFLGSTFKQADDLVRAGLISRMQGEDGEVRSTRKTILHASAEGFLEELLSQAERVKAPSEGMMNIDAAVDRSRWPALDVFQGILSGALSRVEIVDPKLKVQGLLVDPVEVRDALARIKGDGRVGSFEAAALLGVRQIEFSNLARLRGPNGTPYLAQHVEPNTRGRGVKLFDVAGIEAFLRDYVLLQELAEKAGVGRLGVKYKLDAFGSVRSMMPRPRGGCGIGGRMWRGCWDRWGYQVSTIPSLSSLRVSSACTNDERGSLR
;
A
#
# COMPACT_ATOMS: atom_id res chain seq x y z
N MET A 1 56.48 -1.88 27.07
CA MET A 1 55.86 -3.22 26.98
C MET A 1 55.76 -3.56 25.49
N ALA A 2 56.21 -4.75 25.07
CA ALA A 2 56.08 -5.16 23.67
C ALA A 2 54.60 -5.44 23.38
N ARG A 3 54.11 -4.90 22.26
CA ARG A 3 52.73 -5.10 21.80
C ARG A 3 52.55 -6.54 21.33
N GLU A 4 51.48 -7.21 21.76
CA GLU A 4 51.12 -8.54 21.25
C GLU A 4 50.76 -8.48 19.77
N TRP A 5 51.10 -9.54 19.03
CA TRP A 5 50.77 -9.64 17.61
C TRP A 5 49.27 -9.78 17.42
N SER A 6 48.71 -8.99 16.50
CA SER A 6 47.35 -9.17 16.03
C SER A 6 47.21 -10.45 15.21
N GLY A 7 45.97 -10.95 15.07
CA GLY A 7 45.68 -12.08 14.18
C GLY A 7 46.13 -11.83 12.74
N LEU A 8 46.06 -10.58 12.27
CA LEU A 8 46.53 -10.20 10.94
C LEU A 8 48.06 -10.30 10.81
N GLU A 9 48.82 -9.78 11.78
CA GLU A 9 50.28 -9.85 11.78
C GLU A 9 50.78 -11.31 11.88
N ALA A 10 50.12 -12.12 12.71
CA ALA A 10 50.37 -13.55 12.80
C ALA A 10 50.09 -14.25 11.46
N TYR A 11 48.96 -13.95 10.81
CA TYR A 11 48.64 -14.47 9.48
C TYR A 11 49.68 -14.07 8.43
N ILE A 12 50.11 -12.81 8.40
CA ILE A 12 51.13 -12.34 7.45
C ILE A 12 52.45 -13.08 7.67
N SER A 13 52.89 -13.20 8.93
CA SER A 13 54.11 -13.94 9.28
C SER A 13 54.03 -15.40 8.84
N ASN A 14 52.91 -16.06 9.13
CA ASN A 14 52.66 -17.46 8.75
C ASN A 14 52.65 -17.63 7.21
N ARG A 15 52.01 -16.73 6.47
CA ARG A 15 52.00 -16.76 4.99
C ARG A 15 53.38 -16.55 4.38
N LEU A 16 54.20 -15.65 4.94
CA LEU A 16 55.60 -15.48 4.52
C LEU A 16 56.43 -16.75 4.79
N ALA A 17 56.11 -17.46 5.87
CA ALA A 17 56.66 -18.78 6.19
C ALA A 17 56.02 -19.94 5.39
N ARG A 18 55.15 -19.64 4.40
CA ARG A 18 54.42 -20.61 3.56
C ARG A 18 53.50 -21.57 4.34
N GLN A 19 53.02 -21.13 5.49
CA GLN A 19 51.99 -21.85 6.24
C GLN A 19 50.61 -21.50 5.69
N PRO A 20 49.67 -22.47 5.66
CA PRO A 20 48.30 -22.22 5.21
C PRO A 20 47.56 -21.31 6.19
N GLY A 21 46.79 -20.38 5.63
CA GLY A 21 45.87 -19.52 6.38
C GLY A 21 44.41 -19.81 6.04
N PRO A 22 43.49 -18.92 6.44
CA PRO A 22 42.08 -19.01 6.06
C PRO A 22 41.91 -18.96 4.54
N ALA A 23 41.14 -19.89 3.97
CA ALA A 23 41.03 -20.09 2.52
C ALA A 23 40.72 -18.80 1.72
N TRP A 24 39.75 -18.00 2.19
CA TRP A 24 39.37 -16.75 1.54
C TRP A 24 40.49 -15.69 1.49
N LEU A 25 41.35 -15.66 2.52
CA LEU A 25 42.54 -14.80 2.53
C LEU A 25 43.67 -15.40 1.70
N ASP A 26 43.72 -16.72 1.62
CA ASP A 26 44.76 -17.47 0.93
C ASP A 26 44.64 -17.43 -0.61
N ASP A 27 43.42 -17.29 -1.12
CA ASP A 27 43.06 -17.22 -2.55
C ASP A 27 43.47 -15.91 -3.25
N GLN A 28 44.21 -15.04 -2.57
CA GLN A 28 44.64 -13.73 -3.08
C GLN A 28 46.05 -13.37 -2.60
N PRO A 29 46.75 -12.45 -3.30
CA PRO A 29 48.06 -11.99 -2.86
C PRO A 29 48.04 -11.43 -1.44
N ILE A 30 49.06 -11.74 -0.64
CA ILE A 30 49.14 -11.39 0.78
C ILE A 30 48.90 -9.89 1.06
N ASN A 31 49.38 -9.01 0.18
CA ASN A 31 49.18 -7.56 0.29
C ASN A 31 47.72 -7.16 0.05
N VAL A 32 47.00 -7.86 -0.83
CA VAL A 32 45.58 -7.63 -1.10
C VAL A 32 44.73 -8.15 0.07
N ALA A 33 45.06 -9.34 0.59
CA ALA A 33 44.42 -9.91 1.78
C ALA A 33 44.56 -8.98 3.00
N ALA A 34 45.79 -8.54 3.29
CA ALA A 34 46.06 -7.64 4.42
C ALA A 34 45.31 -6.31 4.28
N ARG A 35 45.35 -5.72 3.08
CA ARG A 35 44.65 -4.46 2.82
C ARG A 35 43.13 -4.61 2.91
N ALA A 36 42.57 -5.73 2.49
CA ALA A 36 41.14 -6.01 2.63
C ALA A 36 40.72 -6.09 4.11
N CYS A 37 41.51 -6.77 4.96
CA CYS A 37 41.28 -6.81 6.41
C CYS A 37 41.31 -5.40 7.02
N GLU A 38 42.35 -4.61 6.73
CA GLU A 38 42.46 -3.23 7.21
C GLU A 38 41.25 -2.38 6.78
N MET A 39 40.88 -2.42 5.50
CA MET A 39 39.79 -1.59 4.98
C MET A 39 38.42 -2.03 5.49
N LEU A 40 38.20 -3.33 5.69
CA LEU A 40 37.00 -3.88 6.30
C LEU A 40 36.88 -3.42 7.76
N GLY A 41 37.93 -3.60 8.56
CA GLY A 41 37.93 -3.16 9.95
C GLY A 41 37.77 -1.65 10.08
N MET A 42 38.37 -0.87 9.17
CA MET A 42 38.19 0.58 9.10
C MET A 42 36.72 0.96 8.88
N PHE A 43 36.02 0.27 8.00
CA PHE A 43 34.59 0.49 7.76
C PHE A 43 33.73 0.16 8.98
N LEU A 44 34.08 -0.90 9.71
CA LEU A 44 33.31 -1.38 10.85
C LEU A 44 33.54 -0.55 12.12
N LEU A 45 34.79 -0.16 12.39
CA LEU A 45 35.17 0.54 13.63
C LEU A 45 35.00 2.05 13.55
N GLN A 46 35.16 2.65 12.36
CA GLN A 46 35.21 4.10 12.21
C GLN A 46 33.93 4.68 11.59
N PRO A 47 33.68 6.00 11.77
CA PRO A 47 32.59 6.67 11.07
C PRO A 47 32.79 6.68 9.53
N PRO A 48 31.72 6.59 8.71
CA PRO A 48 31.84 6.44 7.25
C PRO A 48 32.67 7.51 6.53
N MET A 49 32.73 8.74 7.05
CA MET A 49 33.46 9.86 6.44
C MET A 49 34.83 10.14 7.08
N VAL A 50 35.42 9.16 7.77
CA VAL A 50 36.77 9.31 8.33
C VAL A 50 37.81 9.57 7.24
N SER A 51 38.73 10.51 7.49
CA SER A 51 39.85 10.79 6.60
C SER A 51 40.98 9.80 6.90
N LEU A 52 41.31 8.93 5.94
CA LEU A 52 42.35 7.92 6.12
C LEU A 52 43.73 8.53 6.46
N SER A 53 43.98 9.78 6.04
CA SER A 53 45.21 10.53 6.32
C SER A 53 45.35 11.03 7.76
N ARG A 54 44.28 10.97 8.57
CA ARG A 54 44.28 11.41 9.98
C ARG A 54 44.41 10.26 10.98
N LEU A 55 44.51 9.04 10.47
CA LEU A 55 44.57 7.82 11.29
C LEU A 55 46.00 7.51 11.67
N GLY A 56 46.21 7.12 12.93
CA GLY A 56 47.49 6.68 13.45
C GLY A 56 47.73 5.19 13.22
N GLU A 57 48.94 4.73 13.53
CA GLU A 57 49.31 3.31 13.46
C GLU A 57 48.42 2.43 14.36
N GLU A 58 47.97 2.96 15.50
CA GLU A 58 47.06 2.24 16.40
C GLU A 58 45.71 1.96 15.74
N ASP A 59 45.13 2.94 15.05
CA ASP A 59 43.85 2.79 14.36
C ASP A 59 43.93 1.71 13.28
N TRP A 60 45.02 1.70 12.51
CA TRP A 60 45.25 0.72 11.46
C TRP A 60 45.48 -0.68 12.01
N HIS A 61 46.21 -0.83 13.13
CA HIS A 61 46.37 -2.13 13.75
C HIS A 61 45.06 -2.67 14.33
N GLN A 62 44.24 -1.84 14.99
CA GLN A 62 42.92 -2.27 15.48
C GLN A 62 41.98 -2.64 14.32
N ALA A 63 41.99 -1.85 13.24
CA ALA A 63 41.23 -2.15 12.03
C ALA A 63 41.69 -3.47 11.39
N GLY A 64 43.00 -3.66 11.21
CA GLY A 64 43.57 -4.88 10.67
C GLY A 64 43.22 -6.11 11.50
N LYS A 65 43.32 -6.01 12.84
CA LYS A 65 42.93 -7.07 13.78
C LYS A 65 41.45 -7.45 13.60
N HIS A 66 40.56 -6.47 13.71
CA HIS A 66 39.12 -6.74 13.65
C HIS A 66 38.66 -7.24 12.27
N GLY A 67 39.18 -6.66 11.20
CA GLY A 67 38.86 -7.11 9.85
C GLY A 67 39.39 -8.52 9.56
N PHE A 68 40.53 -8.91 10.15
CA PHE A 68 41.03 -10.29 10.04
C PHE A 68 40.14 -11.29 10.79
N GLU A 69 39.70 -10.97 12.00
CA GLU A 69 38.79 -11.83 12.79
C GLU A 69 37.53 -12.20 11.99
N ILE A 70 36.99 -11.24 11.23
CA ILE A 70 35.82 -11.46 10.36
C ILE A 70 36.21 -12.20 9.07
N SER A 71 37.27 -11.75 8.40
CA SER A 71 37.68 -12.32 7.11
C SER A 71 38.17 -13.76 7.21
N ALA A 72 38.66 -14.18 8.38
CA ALA A 72 38.99 -15.57 8.67
C ALA A 72 37.77 -16.52 8.61
N GLY A 73 36.56 -15.98 8.83
CA GLY A 73 35.29 -16.69 8.64
C GLY A 73 34.84 -16.81 7.18
N GLY A 74 35.56 -16.19 6.24
CA GLY A 74 35.28 -16.26 4.80
C GLY A 74 34.27 -15.22 4.29
N GLY A 75 33.89 -15.35 3.02
CA GLY A 75 33.05 -14.38 2.30
C GLY A 75 31.67 -14.15 2.95
N GLU A 76 31.03 -15.20 3.46
CA GLU A 76 29.73 -15.08 4.14
C GLU A 76 29.82 -14.31 5.46
N ALA A 77 30.89 -14.49 6.25
CA ALA A 77 31.10 -13.73 7.47
C ALA A 77 31.32 -12.23 7.18
N ILE A 78 32.07 -11.92 6.10
CA ILE A 78 32.25 -10.56 5.62
C ILE A 78 30.89 -9.97 5.18
N ARG A 79 30.11 -10.72 4.40
CA ARG A 79 28.79 -10.29 3.92
C ARG A 79 27.85 -9.97 5.09
N ALA A 80 27.79 -10.85 6.09
CA ALA A 80 26.97 -10.67 7.28
C ALA A 80 27.37 -9.41 8.08
N ALA A 81 28.67 -9.22 8.33
CA ALA A 81 29.17 -8.05 9.06
C ALA A 81 28.89 -6.72 8.31
N LEU A 82 29.03 -6.72 6.98
CA LEU A 82 28.69 -5.57 6.16
C LEU A 82 27.18 -5.29 6.19
N GLN A 83 26.33 -6.32 6.07
CA GLN A 83 24.87 -6.16 6.12
C GLN A 83 24.40 -5.59 7.46
N GLU A 84 24.90 -6.11 8.58
CA GLU A 84 24.56 -5.59 9.92
C GLU A 84 24.88 -4.09 10.03
N ARG A 85 26.03 -3.66 9.51
CA ARG A 85 26.43 -2.25 9.49
C ARG A 85 25.54 -1.41 8.58
N ILE A 86 25.11 -1.95 7.44
CA ILE A 86 24.16 -1.30 6.52
C ILE A 86 22.81 -1.12 7.22
N ASP A 87 22.25 -2.15 7.83
CA ASP A 87 20.96 -2.10 8.52
C ASP A 87 20.97 -1.05 9.64
N ALA A 88 22.06 -0.98 10.41
CA ALA A 88 22.27 0.05 11.44
C ALA A 88 22.39 1.47 10.85
N ALA A 89 22.98 1.61 9.65
CA ALA A 89 23.11 2.90 8.99
C ALA A 89 21.78 3.37 8.38
N LEU A 90 21.00 2.45 7.82
CA LEU A 90 19.71 2.73 7.17
C LEU A 90 18.60 3.02 8.19
N THR A 91 18.63 2.41 9.38
CA THR A 91 17.67 2.71 10.45
C THR A 91 17.87 4.09 11.12
N GLY A 92 19.05 4.70 10.95
CA GLY A 92 19.35 6.03 11.49
C GLY A 92 18.87 7.20 10.61
N ASP A 93 18.98 8.42 11.13
CA ASP A 93 18.59 9.68 10.44
C ASP A 93 19.48 10.02 9.23
N ARG A 94 20.51 9.20 8.97
CA ARG A 94 21.50 9.37 7.89
C ARG A 94 21.07 8.65 6.62
N SER A 95 19.92 9.04 6.08
CA SER A 95 19.55 8.69 4.70
C SER A 95 20.64 9.16 3.70
N GLY A 96 21.04 8.27 2.79
CA GLY A 96 21.96 8.57 1.69
C GLY A 96 22.35 7.33 0.89
N GLY A 97 22.93 7.54 -0.29
CA GLY A 97 23.32 6.43 -1.19
C GLY A 97 24.53 5.63 -0.70
N ALA A 98 24.86 4.55 -1.41
CA ALA A 98 25.92 3.59 -1.07
C ALA A 98 27.26 4.27 -0.70
N GLN A 99 27.68 5.31 -1.42
CA GLN A 99 28.92 6.04 -1.13
C GLN A 99 28.95 6.66 0.28
N LYS A 100 27.80 7.12 0.80
CA LYS A 100 27.72 7.71 2.15
C LYS A 100 27.76 6.65 3.24
N VAL A 101 27.19 5.47 2.97
CA VAL A 101 27.16 4.33 3.90
C VAL A 101 28.53 3.66 3.95
N PHE A 102 29.06 3.24 2.80
CA PHE A 102 30.34 2.53 2.69
C PHE A 102 31.57 3.43 2.78
N GLY A 103 31.44 4.73 2.54
CA GLY A 103 32.44 5.71 2.93
C GLY A 103 33.83 5.47 2.36
N CYS A 104 34.82 5.28 3.26
CA CYS A 104 36.20 5.00 2.90
C CYS A 104 36.38 3.68 2.13
N LEU A 105 35.59 2.65 2.43
CA LEU A 105 35.61 1.37 1.72
C LEU A 105 35.14 1.53 0.27
N TYR A 106 34.07 2.30 0.05
CA TYR A 106 33.59 2.63 -1.30
C TYR A 106 34.65 3.35 -2.13
N LYS A 107 35.26 4.40 -1.54
CA LYS A 107 36.33 5.17 -2.21
C LYS A 107 37.50 4.27 -2.58
N TRP A 108 37.96 3.45 -1.63
CA TRP A 108 39.04 2.49 -1.90
C TRP A 108 38.68 1.54 -3.03
N LEU A 109 37.46 1.01 -3.09
CA LEU A 109 37.01 0.10 -4.16
C LEU A 109 36.77 0.80 -5.51
N GLN A 110 36.46 2.09 -5.52
CA GLN A 110 36.24 2.87 -6.74
C GLN A 110 37.55 3.21 -7.50
N TYR A 111 38.65 3.54 -6.80
CA TYR A 111 39.87 4.03 -7.48
C TYR A 111 40.68 2.92 -8.17
N ARG A 112 40.70 2.91 -9.49
CA ARG A 112 41.24 1.83 -10.36
C ARG A 112 42.78 1.77 -10.46
N GLN A 113 43.54 2.32 -9.53
CA GLN A 113 44.98 2.59 -9.77
C GLN A 113 45.89 1.36 -9.85
N ASP A 114 45.46 0.19 -9.37
CA ASP A 114 46.34 -0.97 -9.32
C ASP A 114 45.89 -2.04 -10.33
N ALA A 115 46.78 -2.42 -11.25
CA ALA A 115 46.58 -3.50 -12.24
C ALA A 115 46.35 -4.89 -11.60
N LYS A 116 46.48 -5.00 -10.28
CA LYS A 116 46.16 -6.17 -9.46
C LYS A 116 44.81 -5.88 -8.82
N GLY A 117 43.76 -6.59 -9.25
CA GLY A 117 42.40 -6.40 -8.73
C GLY A 117 42.33 -6.41 -7.19
N LYS A 118 41.31 -5.77 -6.62
CA LYS A 118 41.16 -5.56 -5.17
C LYS A 118 40.68 -6.79 -4.39
N GLY A 119 40.92 -7.97 -4.94
CA GLY A 119 40.52 -9.23 -4.35
C GLY A 119 38.99 -9.46 -4.35
N PRO A 120 38.55 -10.57 -3.74
CA PRO A 120 37.16 -11.01 -3.71
C PRO A 120 36.24 -10.11 -2.87
N ILE A 121 36.77 -9.25 -2.01
CA ILE A 121 35.95 -8.29 -1.22
C ILE A 121 35.19 -7.30 -2.11
N ARG A 122 35.72 -6.98 -3.29
CA ARG A 122 35.05 -6.10 -4.26
C ARG A 122 33.70 -6.70 -4.68
N GLU A 123 33.67 -8.00 -4.95
CA GLU A 123 32.45 -8.71 -5.38
C GLU A 123 31.42 -8.74 -4.25
N VAL A 124 31.86 -9.04 -3.03
CA VAL A 124 30.97 -9.05 -1.85
C VAL A 124 30.31 -7.69 -1.64
N VAL A 125 31.08 -6.60 -1.76
CA VAL A 125 30.54 -5.23 -1.62
C VAL A 125 29.68 -4.84 -2.83
N TRP A 126 30.04 -5.27 -4.04
CA TRP A 126 29.25 -5.06 -5.25
C TRP A 126 27.84 -5.63 -5.09
N GLU A 127 27.74 -6.91 -4.75
CA GLU A 127 26.48 -7.62 -4.57
C GLU A 127 25.63 -6.96 -3.47
N LEU A 128 26.23 -6.63 -2.32
CA LEU A 128 25.52 -5.94 -1.24
C LEU A 128 25.00 -4.56 -1.64
N ILE A 129 25.74 -3.81 -2.47
CA ILE A 129 25.27 -2.52 -2.96
C ILE A 129 24.05 -2.70 -3.85
N LEU A 130 24.07 -3.67 -4.76
CA LEU A 130 22.95 -3.91 -5.67
C LEU A 130 21.72 -4.45 -4.94
N ASP A 131 21.91 -5.25 -3.89
CA ASP A 131 20.84 -5.82 -3.08
C ASP A 131 20.16 -4.78 -2.16
N ASN A 132 20.86 -3.68 -1.79
CA ASN A 132 20.37 -2.72 -0.80
C ASN A 132 20.15 -1.30 -1.34
N PHE A 133 20.63 -0.95 -2.54
CA PHE A 133 20.54 0.40 -3.08
C PHE A 133 20.01 0.43 -4.52
N PRO A 134 19.11 1.37 -4.86
CA PRO A 134 18.52 1.43 -6.20
C PRO A 134 19.51 2.01 -7.22
N TYR A 135 20.23 1.13 -7.91
CA TYR A 135 21.06 1.47 -9.06
C TYR A 135 20.33 1.15 -10.36
N GLU A 136 20.18 2.16 -11.24
CA GLU A 136 19.57 1.99 -12.57
C GLU A 136 20.53 1.19 -13.48
N ALA A 137 19.97 0.35 -14.35
CA ALA A 137 20.75 -0.38 -15.36
C ALA A 137 21.60 0.58 -16.22
N GLY A 138 22.85 0.21 -16.48
CA GLY A 138 23.84 1.04 -17.17
C GLY A 138 24.58 2.05 -16.27
N THR A 139 24.20 2.20 -14.99
CA THR A 139 24.96 3.03 -14.05
C THR A 139 26.35 2.42 -13.80
N MET A 140 27.41 3.23 -13.84
CA MET A 140 28.76 2.76 -13.56
C MET A 140 28.99 2.60 -12.06
N LEU A 141 29.08 1.36 -11.59
CA LEU A 141 29.51 1.01 -10.24
C LEU A 141 30.95 0.45 -10.36
N PHE A 142 31.88 0.87 -9.50
CA PHE A 142 33.29 0.43 -9.51
C PHE A 142 34.00 0.28 -10.89
N GLY A 143 33.58 1.04 -11.90
CA GLY A 143 34.15 1.00 -13.26
C GLY A 143 33.53 -0.04 -14.21
N GLU A 144 32.42 -0.67 -13.83
CA GLU A 144 31.63 -1.61 -14.62
C GLU A 144 30.16 -1.18 -14.65
N PRO A 145 29.44 -1.36 -15.77
CA PRO A 145 28.02 -1.02 -15.84
C PRO A 145 27.18 -2.05 -15.08
N VAL A 146 26.22 -1.57 -14.29
CA VAL A 146 25.19 -2.42 -13.69
C VAL A 146 24.30 -3.00 -14.78
N ASP A 147 24.06 -4.31 -14.74
CA ASP A 147 23.28 -5.06 -15.72
C ASP A 147 21.78 -4.80 -15.60
N ARG A 148 21.24 -4.89 -14.38
CA ARG A 148 19.83 -4.70 -14.06
C ARG A 148 19.65 -4.06 -12.69
N GLN A 149 18.53 -3.34 -12.53
CA GLN A 149 18.14 -2.80 -11.24
C GLN A 149 17.49 -3.92 -10.41
N ARG A 150 18.12 -4.30 -9.29
CA ARG A 150 17.60 -5.36 -8.39
C ARG A 150 16.58 -4.85 -7.39
N VAL A 151 16.74 -3.61 -6.93
CA VAL A 151 15.83 -2.99 -5.96
C VAL A 151 15.36 -1.61 -6.40
N HIS A 152 14.14 -1.29 -6.03
CA HIS A 152 13.55 0.02 -6.14
C HIS A 152 13.41 0.66 -4.76
N SER A 153 13.82 1.92 -4.61
CA SER A 153 13.23 2.76 -3.56
C SER A 153 11.88 3.30 -4.01
N VAL A 154 11.05 3.71 -3.04
CA VAL A 154 9.79 4.46 -3.28
C VAL A 154 9.97 5.67 -4.20
N TYR A 155 11.16 6.28 -4.21
CA TYR A 155 11.51 7.38 -5.11
C TYR A 155 11.79 6.92 -6.53
N SER A 156 12.64 5.90 -6.69
CA SER A 156 12.98 5.36 -8.01
C SER A 156 11.77 4.73 -8.70
N LEU A 157 10.93 4.02 -7.96
CA LEU A 157 9.69 3.46 -8.48
C LEU A 157 8.70 4.57 -8.83
N GLY A 158 8.56 5.60 -7.97
CA GLY A 158 7.72 6.76 -8.26
C GLY A 158 8.11 7.47 -9.56
N LYS A 159 9.42 7.61 -9.83
CA LYS A 159 9.93 8.13 -11.11
C LYS A 159 9.55 7.21 -12.27
N LYS A 160 9.71 5.89 -12.14
CA LYS A 160 9.35 4.88 -13.16
C LYS A 160 7.86 4.94 -13.53
N VAL A 161 6.97 5.03 -12.53
CA VAL A 161 5.51 4.98 -12.75
C VAL A 161 4.83 6.36 -12.88
N GLY A 162 5.58 7.45 -12.68
CA GLY A 162 5.04 8.81 -12.69
C GLY A 162 4.14 9.13 -11.47
N LEU A 163 4.39 8.49 -10.32
CA LEU A 163 3.65 8.71 -9.07
C LEU A 163 4.53 9.38 -8.01
N SER A 164 3.88 10.03 -7.04
CA SER A 164 4.63 10.59 -5.91
C SER A 164 5.18 9.48 -5.01
N PRO A 165 6.35 9.67 -4.36
CA PRO A 165 6.93 8.66 -3.46
C PRO A 165 5.97 8.22 -2.35
N ARG A 166 5.13 9.14 -1.85
CA ARG A 166 4.10 8.84 -0.82
C ARG A 166 2.98 7.93 -1.36
N ALA A 167 2.60 8.09 -2.62
CA ALA A 167 1.61 7.21 -3.24
C ALA A 167 2.17 5.80 -3.46
N VAL A 168 3.43 5.71 -3.88
CA VAL A 168 4.15 4.43 -4.02
C VAL A 168 4.32 3.74 -2.67
N GLN A 169 4.78 4.46 -1.64
CA GLN A 169 4.92 3.92 -0.29
C GLN A 169 3.58 3.38 0.23
N ARG A 170 2.49 4.15 0.07
CA ARG A 170 1.15 3.72 0.46
C ARG A 170 0.73 2.42 -0.22
N ALA A 171 0.88 2.36 -1.53
CA ALA A 171 0.50 1.19 -2.30
C ALA A 171 1.37 -0.03 -1.95
N ALA A 172 2.67 0.16 -1.73
CA ALA A 172 3.56 -0.93 -1.29
C ALA A 172 3.16 -1.47 0.09
N ILE A 173 2.83 -0.61 1.06
CA ILE A 173 2.37 -1.02 2.40
C ILE A 173 1.05 -1.78 2.32
N LEU A 174 0.08 -1.26 1.58
CA LEU A 174 -1.25 -1.86 1.51
C LEU A 174 -1.26 -3.22 0.79
N ASN A 175 -0.38 -3.40 -0.20
CA ASN A 175 -0.19 -4.68 -0.88
C ASN A 175 0.71 -5.65 -0.10
N GLY A 176 1.23 -5.25 1.06
CA GLY A 176 2.08 -6.08 1.91
C GLY A 176 3.50 -6.28 1.38
N VAL A 177 3.91 -5.51 0.36
CA VAL A 177 5.28 -5.51 -0.16
C VAL A 177 6.20 -4.79 0.81
N LEU A 178 5.75 -3.68 1.39
CA LEU A 178 6.51 -2.91 2.36
C LEU A 178 5.90 -3.07 3.76
N ASN A 179 6.67 -3.61 4.70
CA ASN A 179 6.25 -3.67 6.11
C ASN A 179 6.70 -2.40 6.84
N ALA A 180 6.02 -1.29 6.60
CA ALA A 180 6.29 0.00 7.23
C ALA A 180 4.99 0.71 7.60
N GLU A 181 5.07 1.66 8.53
CA GLU A 181 3.97 2.59 8.81
C GLU A 181 3.96 3.73 7.78
N LEU A 182 2.76 4.20 7.46
CA LEU A 182 2.60 5.29 6.50
C LEU A 182 3.19 6.59 7.06
N GLY A 183 4.19 7.16 6.39
CA GLY A 183 4.93 8.30 6.94
C GLY A 183 5.60 9.19 5.90
N LYS A 184 6.73 9.78 6.29
CA LYS A 184 7.64 10.40 5.34
C LYS A 184 8.38 9.28 4.59
N PRO A 185 8.29 9.20 3.25
CA PRO A 185 9.00 8.18 2.48
C PRO A 185 10.48 8.20 2.81
N ARG A 186 11.07 7.03 3.03
CA ARG A 186 12.48 6.92 3.42
C ARG A 186 13.27 6.26 2.30
N SER A 187 14.49 6.74 2.02
CA SER A 187 15.26 6.24 0.88
C SER A 187 15.72 4.78 1.03
N TYR A 188 15.66 4.25 2.26
CA TYR A 188 15.98 2.87 2.59
C TYR A 188 14.78 1.93 2.58
N GLU A 189 13.57 2.44 2.32
CA GLU A 189 12.42 1.59 1.99
C GLU A 189 12.65 1.04 0.59
N ILE A 190 13.37 -0.07 0.54
CA ILE A 190 13.66 -0.82 -0.67
C ILE A 190 12.57 -1.85 -0.93
N LEU A 191 12.34 -2.08 -2.20
CA LEU A 191 11.36 -2.98 -2.76
C LEU A 191 12.10 -3.84 -3.77
N ASP A 192 11.96 -5.15 -3.71
CA ASP A 192 12.52 -6.03 -4.73
C ASP A 192 11.90 -5.70 -6.09
N ALA A 193 12.74 -5.55 -7.12
CA ALA A 193 12.29 -5.10 -8.43
C ALA A 193 11.40 -6.14 -9.14
N GLU A 194 11.64 -7.43 -8.92
CA GLU A 194 10.83 -8.51 -9.50
C GLU A 194 9.48 -8.61 -8.78
N GLU A 195 9.47 -8.47 -7.45
CA GLU A 195 8.23 -8.53 -6.65
C GLU A 195 7.28 -7.34 -6.91
N VAL A 196 7.81 -6.17 -7.26
CA VAL A 196 6.98 -4.97 -7.50
C VAL A 196 6.58 -4.73 -8.94
N GLU A 197 7.00 -5.55 -9.90
CA GLU A 197 6.68 -5.29 -11.31
C GLU A 197 5.16 -5.34 -11.55
N ALA A 198 4.46 -6.33 -10.98
CA ALA A 198 3.00 -6.41 -11.06
C ALA A 198 2.32 -5.20 -10.39
N LEU A 199 2.86 -4.71 -9.27
CA LEU A 199 2.36 -3.51 -8.61
C LEU A 199 2.62 -2.26 -9.48
N ALA A 200 3.77 -2.19 -10.15
CA ALA A 200 4.13 -1.10 -11.05
C ALA A 200 3.22 -1.06 -12.28
N GLU A 201 2.87 -2.21 -12.86
CA GLU A 201 1.90 -2.31 -13.96
C GLU A 201 0.52 -1.78 -13.55
N ILE A 202 0.04 -2.19 -12.37
CA ILE A 202 -1.21 -1.69 -11.79
C ILE A 202 -1.14 -0.17 -11.61
N MET A 203 -0.02 0.36 -11.10
CA MET A 203 0.21 1.80 -10.93
C MET A 203 0.22 2.56 -12.26
N LEU A 204 0.86 2.01 -13.29
CA LEU A 204 0.93 2.60 -14.62
C LEU A 204 -0.45 2.64 -15.30
N SER A 205 -1.29 1.65 -15.04
CA SER A 205 -2.67 1.59 -15.53
C SER A 205 -3.62 2.58 -14.82
N SER A 206 -3.14 3.32 -13.81
CA SER A 206 -4.00 4.25 -13.07
C SER A 206 -4.21 5.61 -13.76
N MET A 207 -5.36 6.22 -13.51
CA MET A 207 -5.78 7.52 -14.05
C MET A 207 -6.11 8.53 -12.94
N SER A 208 -6.14 9.82 -13.32
CA SER A 208 -6.61 10.90 -12.45
C SER A 208 -8.14 11.01 -12.50
N ILE A 209 -8.76 11.83 -11.62
CA ILE A 209 -10.21 12.10 -11.70
C ILE A 209 -10.58 12.76 -13.04
N ALA A 210 -9.73 13.65 -13.54
CA ALA A 210 -9.96 14.28 -14.85
C ALA A 210 -9.93 13.22 -15.97
N GLY A 211 -8.96 12.31 -15.93
CA GLY A 211 -8.91 11.17 -16.85
C GLY A 211 -10.11 10.24 -16.69
N LEU A 212 -10.62 10.05 -15.47
CA LEU A 212 -11.85 9.29 -15.24
C LEU A 212 -13.08 9.97 -15.85
N ALA A 213 -13.21 11.29 -15.68
CA ALA A 213 -14.32 12.04 -16.25
C ALA A 213 -14.32 11.97 -17.79
N GLU A 214 -13.15 12.12 -18.42
CA GLU A 214 -12.97 11.92 -19.85
C GLU A 214 -13.28 10.47 -20.26
N PHE A 215 -12.76 9.50 -19.50
CA PHE A 215 -13.01 8.08 -19.75
C PHE A 215 -14.49 7.74 -19.66
N LEU A 216 -15.24 8.23 -18.68
CA LEU A 216 -16.67 7.94 -18.53
C LEU A 216 -17.55 8.74 -19.47
N GLY A 217 -17.04 9.83 -20.05
CA GLY A 217 -17.88 10.85 -20.66
C GLY A 217 -18.79 11.49 -19.60
N SER A 218 -18.23 11.93 -18.49
CA SER A 218 -18.97 12.57 -17.40
C SER A 218 -18.36 13.92 -17.06
N THR A 219 -19.03 14.70 -16.21
CA THR A 219 -18.42 15.88 -15.61
C THR A 219 -17.37 15.49 -14.57
N PHE A 220 -16.43 16.39 -14.28
CA PHE A 220 -15.45 16.20 -13.20
C PHE A 220 -16.13 15.96 -11.85
N LYS A 221 -17.22 16.69 -11.55
CA LYS A 221 -17.98 16.55 -10.31
C LYS A 221 -18.58 15.16 -10.17
N GLN A 222 -19.22 14.63 -11.23
CA GLN A 222 -19.76 13.28 -11.20
C GLN A 222 -18.66 12.23 -10.97
N ALA A 223 -17.53 12.35 -11.66
CA ALA A 223 -16.41 11.43 -11.47
C ALA A 223 -15.84 11.49 -10.04
N ASP A 224 -15.67 12.69 -9.47
CA ASP A 224 -15.23 12.86 -8.07
C ASP A 224 -16.26 12.27 -7.09
N ASP A 225 -17.56 12.54 -7.30
CA ASP A 225 -18.65 12.03 -6.45
C ASP A 225 -18.72 10.49 -6.50
N LEU A 226 -18.60 9.87 -7.68
CA LEU A 226 -18.56 8.40 -7.84
C LEU A 226 -17.39 7.76 -7.07
N VAL A 227 -16.22 8.41 -7.13
CA VAL A 227 -15.02 7.91 -6.47
C VAL A 227 -15.09 8.13 -4.95
N ARG A 228 -15.64 9.27 -4.49
CA ARG A 228 -15.86 9.56 -3.07
C ARG A 228 -16.89 8.63 -2.43
N ALA A 229 -17.90 8.24 -3.20
CA ALA A 229 -18.92 7.29 -2.78
C ALA A 229 -18.46 5.82 -2.82
N GLY A 230 -17.21 5.56 -3.22
CA GLY A 230 -16.65 4.21 -3.30
C GLY A 230 -17.16 3.37 -4.47
N LEU A 231 -17.93 3.94 -5.40
CA LEU A 231 -18.46 3.22 -6.58
C LEU A 231 -17.34 2.89 -7.58
N ILE A 232 -16.32 3.74 -7.66
CA ILE A 232 -15.10 3.49 -8.44
C ILE A 232 -13.92 3.49 -7.48
N SER A 233 -13.24 2.35 -7.42
CA SER A 233 -12.16 2.12 -6.47
C SER A 233 -10.89 2.89 -6.87
N ARG A 234 -10.25 3.50 -5.88
CA ARG A 234 -8.87 3.98 -5.97
C ARG A 234 -7.90 2.82 -5.72
N MET A 235 -6.63 3.01 -6.08
CA MET A 235 -5.47 2.25 -5.57
C MET A 235 -5.35 2.47 -4.06
N GLN A 236 -6.28 1.85 -3.34
CA GLN A 236 -6.60 1.76 -1.91
C GLN A 236 -6.11 2.84 -0.90
N GLY A 237 -7.03 3.14 0.03
CA GLY A 237 -6.86 4.00 1.20
C GLY A 237 -7.79 5.21 1.14
N GLU A 238 -8.97 5.11 1.75
CA GLU A 238 -9.72 6.28 2.20
C GLU A 238 -8.88 7.01 3.23
N ASP A 239 -8.69 8.32 3.01
CA ASP A 239 -8.82 9.36 4.03
C ASP A 239 -8.38 10.72 3.47
N GLY A 240 -9.25 11.70 3.68
CA GLY A 240 -8.92 13.12 3.83
C GLY A 240 -8.59 13.89 2.55
N GLU A 241 -9.55 14.70 2.08
CA GLU A 241 -9.35 15.96 1.34
C GLU A 241 -8.34 16.02 0.18
N VAL A 242 -7.94 14.92 -0.45
CA VAL A 242 -7.04 15.01 -1.61
C VAL A 242 -7.84 15.41 -2.84
N ARG A 243 -7.95 16.72 -3.09
CA ARG A 243 -8.30 17.31 -4.40
C ARG A 243 -7.38 16.68 -5.46
N SER A 244 -7.88 15.74 -6.28
CA SER A 244 -7.00 14.75 -6.95
C SER A 244 -6.63 15.13 -8.39
N THR A 245 -5.50 15.83 -8.55
CA THR A 245 -4.74 15.90 -9.82
C THR A 245 -3.81 14.70 -10.03
N ARG A 246 -3.76 13.74 -9.08
CA ARG A 246 -2.85 12.59 -9.11
C ARG A 246 -3.52 11.34 -9.66
N LYS A 247 -2.74 10.47 -10.34
CA LYS A 247 -3.17 9.16 -10.84
C LYS A 247 -3.37 8.20 -9.67
N THR A 248 -4.62 7.89 -9.34
CA THR A 248 -4.97 7.02 -8.20
C THR A 248 -6.13 6.09 -8.50
N ILE A 249 -6.81 6.23 -9.64
CA ILE A 249 -8.00 5.46 -10.00
C ILE A 249 -7.57 4.32 -10.91
N LEU A 250 -7.99 3.09 -10.60
CA LEU A 250 -7.66 1.92 -11.43
C LEU A 250 -8.52 1.90 -12.70
N HIS A 251 -7.90 1.73 -13.86
CA HIS A 251 -8.63 1.60 -15.13
C HIS A 251 -9.63 0.45 -15.09
N ALA A 252 -9.21 -0.72 -14.60
CA ALA A 252 -10.07 -1.89 -14.44
C ALA A 252 -11.30 -1.63 -13.55
N SER A 253 -11.18 -0.77 -12.54
CA SER A 253 -12.34 -0.41 -11.70
C SER A 253 -13.31 0.52 -12.44
N ALA A 254 -12.80 1.44 -13.26
CA ALA A 254 -13.63 2.32 -14.07
C ALA A 254 -14.34 1.55 -15.19
N GLU A 255 -13.65 0.59 -15.82
CA GLU A 255 -14.23 -0.33 -16.80
C GLU A 255 -15.32 -1.18 -16.17
N GLY A 256 -15.05 -1.85 -15.04
CA GLY A 256 -16.05 -2.69 -14.37
C GLY A 256 -17.30 -1.92 -13.96
N PHE A 257 -17.14 -0.67 -13.45
CA PHE A 257 -18.27 0.21 -13.18
C PHE A 257 -19.07 0.54 -14.44
N LEU A 258 -18.39 0.90 -15.54
CA LEU A 258 -19.05 1.26 -16.78
C LEU A 258 -19.78 0.06 -17.40
N GLU A 259 -19.16 -1.12 -17.40
CA GLU A 259 -19.79 -2.36 -17.87
C GLU A 259 -21.03 -2.70 -17.05
N GLU A 260 -20.95 -2.62 -15.72
CA GLU A 260 -22.10 -2.87 -14.84
C GLU A 260 -23.22 -1.86 -15.09
N LEU A 261 -22.90 -0.58 -15.23
CA LEU A 261 -23.86 0.48 -15.51
C LEU A 261 -24.55 0.27 -16.87
N LEU A 262 -23.77 -0.03 -17.92
CA LEU A 262 -24.29 -0.27 -19.26
C LEU A 262 -25.10 -1.56 -19.36
N SER A 263 -24.80 -2.57 -18.54
CA SER A 263 -25.56 -3.83 -18.50
C SER A 263 -27.01 -3.66 -18.03
N GLN A 264 -27.31 -2.57 -17.32
CA GLN A 264 -28.67 -2.23 -16.87
C GLN A 264 -29.49 -1.52 -17.95
N ALA A 265 -28.85 -1.05 -19.02
CA ALA A 265 -29.50 -0.27 -20.07
C ALA A 265 -29.97 -1.16 -21.23
N GLU A 266 -31.20 -0.94 -21.69
CA GLU A 266 -31.72 -1.55 -22.91
C GLU A 266 -31.22 -0.78 -24.14
N ARG A 267 -30.64 -1.49 -25.11
CA ARG A 267 -30.15 -0.87 -26.34
C ARG A 267 -31.30 -0.60 -27.30
N VAL A 268 -31.54 0.68 -27.59
CA VAL A 268 -32.63 1.14 -28.45
C VAL A 268 -32.09 1.91 -29.67
N LYS A 269 -32.86 1.95 -30.76
CA LYS A 269 -32.47 2.70 -31.98
C LYS A 269 -32.73 4.21 -31.85
N ALA A 270 -33.71 4.59 -31.04
CA ALA A 270 -34.08 5.96 -30.75
C ALA A 270 -34.61 6.02 -29.30
N PRO A 271 -34.45 7.17 -28.60
CA PRO A 271 -34.99 7.36 -27.26
C PRO A 271 -36.49 7.13 -27.21
N SER A 272 -36.99 6.39 -26.22
CA SER A 272 -38.42 6.35 -25.93
C SER A 272 -38.92 7.70 -25.42
N GLU A 273 -40.24 7.89 -25.48
CA GLU A 273 -40.87 9.12 -25.01
C GLU A 273 -40.58 9.40 -23.53
N GLY A 274 -40.17 10.64 -23.24
CA GLY A 274 -39.84 11.11 -21.89
C GLY A 274 -38.43 10.75 -21.40
N MET A 275 -37.66 9.96 -22.15
CA MET A 275 -36.30 9.58 -21.77
C MET A 275 -35.32 10.72 -22.01
N MET A 276 -34.46 10.98 -21.03
CA MET A 276 -33.50 12.08 -21.03
C MET A 276 -32.13 11.60 -20.58
N ASN A 277 -31.05 12.28 -20.99
CA ASN A 277 -29.72 11.99 -20.45
C ASN A 277 -29.67 12.24 -18.94
N ILE A 278 -28.67 11.67 -18.27
CA ILE A 278 -28.56 11.74 -16.81
C ILE A 278 -28.53 13.20 -16.31
N ASP A 279 -27.82 14.09 -17.00
CA ASP A 279 -27.72 15.50 -16.61
C ASP A 279 -29.10 16.19 -16.63
N ALA A 280 -29.87 16.03 -17.70
CA ALA A 280 -31.23 16.59 -17.79
C ALA A 280 -32.21 15.90 -16.83
N ALA A 281 -32.05 14.60 -16.60
CA ALA A 281 -32.89 13.86 -15.66
C ALA A 281 -32.66 14.30 -14.21
N VAL A 282 -31.41 14.59 -13.82
CA VAL A 282 -31.04 15.17 -12.52
C VAL A 282 -31.72 16.53 -12.33
N ASP A 283 -31.65 17.41 -13.34
CA ASP A 283 -32.27 18.73 -13.27
C ASP A 283 -33.80 18.66 -13.13
N ARG A 284 -34.43 17.72 -13.83
CA ARG A 284 -35.90 17.57 -13.88
C ARG A 284 -36.46 16.83 -12.67
N SER A 285 -35.77 15.80 -12.20
CA SER A 285 -36.16 15.00 -11.03
C SER A 285 -35.79 15.66 -9.70
N ARG A 286 -34.81 16.59 -9.73
CA ARG A 286 -34.19 17.25 -8.55
C ARG A 286 -33.39 16.29 -7.65
N TRP A 287 -33.02 15.12 -8.15
CA TRP A 287 -32.18 14.16 -7.43
C TRP A 287 -30.71 14.24 -7.89
N PRO A 288 -29.72 14.14 -6.98
CA PRO A 288 -28.30 14.12 -7.32
C PRO A 288 -27.93 13.02 -8.32
N ALA A 289 -26.99 13.30 -9.23
CA ALA A 289 -26.49 12.32 -10.20
C ALA A 289 -25.99 11.02 -9.55
N LEU A 290 -25.36 11.12 -8.38
CA LEU A 290 -24.90 9.96 -7.61
C LEU A 290 -26.06 9.01 -7.25
N ASP A 291 -27.18 9.55 -6.78
CA ASP A 291 -28.37 8.77 -6.44
C ASP A 291 -28.99 8.11 -7.69
N VAL A 292 -28.94 8.80 -8.83
CA VAL A 292 -29.38 8.23 -10.12
C VAL A 292 -28.49 7.06 -10.53
N PHE A 293 -27.15 7.19 -10.45
CA PHE A 293 -26.22 6.09 -10.74
C PHE A 293 -26.47 4.88 -9.83
N GLN A 294 -26.66 5.09 -8.53
CA GLN A 294 -26.99 4.02 -7.59
C GLN A 294 -28.36 3.39 -7.88
N GLY A 295 -29.34 4.19 -8.28
CA GLY A 295 -30.66 3.72 -8.73
C GLY A 295 -30.59 2.82 -9.96
N ILE A 296 -29.75 3.18 -10.94
CA ILE A 296 -29.49 2.33 -12.13
C ILE A 296 -28.82 1.02 -11.69
N LEU A 297 -27.71 1.11 -10.97
CA LEU A 297 -26.90 -0.04 -10.59
C LEU A 297 -27.65 -1.03 -9.67
N SER A 298 -28.53 -0.53 -8.80
CA SER A 298 -29.39 -1.36 -7.96
C SER A 298 -30.56 -2.02 -8.71
N GLY A 299 -30.81 -1.60 -9.96
CA GLY A 299 -31.97 -2.01 -10.75
C GLY A 299 -33.28 -1.37 -10.32
N ALA A 300 -33.22 -0.32 -9.49
CA ALA A 300 -34.39 0.43 -9.05
C ALA A 300 -35.11 1.14 -10.21
N LEU A 301 -34.34 1.59 -11.20
CA LEU A 301 -34.87 2.17 -12.42
C LEU A 301 -35.13 1.07 -13.45
N SER A 302 -36.35 1.03 -13.98
CA SER A 302 -36.79 0.00 -14.94
C SER A 302 -36.75 0.51 -16.39
N ARG A 303 -36.70 1.83 -16.60
CA ARG A 303 -36.51 2.48 -17.89
C ARG A 303 -35.12 3.10 -17.93
N VAL A 304 -34.14 2.28 -18.29
CA VAL A 304 -32.80 2.74 -18.62
C VAL A 304 -32.52 2.32 -20.05
N GLU A 305 -32.24 3.29 -20.91
CA GLU A 305 -32.02 3.07 -22.33
C GLU A 305 -30.65 3.59 -22.75
N ILE A 306 -30.12 3.01 -23.82
CA ILE A 306 -28.92 3.53 -24.47
C ILE A 306 -29.04 3.45 -25.99
N VAL A 307 -28.77 4.58 -26.65
CA VAL A 307 -28.80 4.67 -28.12
C VAL A 307 -27.41 4.37 -28.70
N ASP A 308 -26.40 5.10 -28.25
CA ASP A 308 -25.01 4.89 -28.64
C ASP A 308 -24.14 4.55 -27.41
N PRO A 309 -23.76 3.27 -27.25
CA PRO A 309 -22.84 2.84 -26.18
C PRO A 309 -21.50 3.56 -26.18
N LYS A 310 -21.05 4.14 -27.31
CA LYS A 310 -19.79 4.88 -27.38
C LYS A 310 -19.81 6.19 -26.57
N LEU A 311 -21.00 6.73 -26.32
CA LEU A 311 -21.19 7.94 -25.50
C LEU A 311 -21.16 7.63 -24.00
N LYS A 312 -21.06 6.35 -23.60
CA LYS A 312 -20.86 5.91 -22.22
C LYS A 312 -21.92 6.53 -21.29
N VAL A 313 -21.51 7.28 -20.27
CA VAL A 313 -22.44 7.92 -19.31
C VAL A 313 -23.35 8.95 -19.99
N GLN A 314 -22.85 9.74 -20.94
CA GLN A 314 -23.70 10.69 -21.70
C GLN A 314 -24.72 9.99 -22.60
N GLY A 315 -24.46 8.74 -22.99
CA GLY A 315 -25.37 7.95 -23.83
C GLY A 315 -26.53 7.33 -23.07
N LEU A 316 -26.47 7.28 -21.73
CA LEU A 316 -27.49 6.69 -20.89
C LEU A 316 -28.69 7.62 -20.77
N LEU A 317 -29.88 7.04 -20.96
CA LEU A 317 -31.15 7.73 -20.92
C LEU A 317 -32.03 7.13 -19.82
N VAL A 318 -32.65 7.98 -19.02
CA VAL A 318 -33.56 7.62 -17.93
C VAL A 318 -34.80 8.50 -17.95
N ASP A 319 -35.91 8.00 -17.40
CA ASP A 319 -37.14 8.78 -17.23
C ASP A 319 -37.10 9.56 -15.90
N PRO A 320 -37.12 10.91 -15.92
CA PRO A 320 -37.05 11.72 -14.70
C PRO A 320 -38.24 11.53 -13.75
N VAL A 321 -39.42 11.12 -14.26
CA VAL A 321 -40.58 10.80 -13.42
C VAL A 321 -40.32 9.52 -12.64
N GLU A 322 -39.81 8.49 -13.32
CA GLU A 322 -39.44 7.22 -12.68
C GLU A 322 -38.33 7.43 -11.65
N VAL A 323 -37.28 8.19 -11.99
CA VAL A 323 -36.18 8.51 -11.07
C VAL A 323 -36.73 9.09 -9.78
N ARG A 324 -37.61 10.09 -9.88
CA ARG A 324 -38.20 10.74 -8.71
C ARG A 324 -39.01 9.76 -7.87
N ASP A 325 -39.87 8.97 -8.50
CA ASP A 325 -40.80 8.08 -7.79
C ASP A 325 -40.07 6.90 -7.15
N ALA A 326 -39.09 6.30 -7.84
CA ALA A 326 -38.32 5.17 -7.34
C ALA A 326 -37.41 5.58 -6.18
N LEU A 327 -36.65 6.68 -6.33
CA LEU A 327 -35.73 7.14 -5.28
C LEU A 327 -36.46 7.68 -4.05
N ALA A 328 -37.62 8.32 -4.23
CA ALA A 328 -38.45 8.77 -3.11
C ALA A 328 -38.97 7.61 -2.27
N ARG A 329 -39.37 6.48 -2.87
CA ARG A 329 -39.80 5.28 -2.12
C ARG A 329 -38.65 4.67 -1.34
N ILE A 330 -37.48 4.52 -1.98
CA ILE A 330 -36.29 3.93 -1.35
C ILE A 330 -35.92 4.74 -0.09
N LYS A 331 -35.68 6.05 -0.25
CA LYS A 331 -35.24 6.88 0.88
C LYS A 331 -36.35 7.17 1.90
N GLY A 332 -37.62 7.19 1.48
CA GLY A 332 -38.76 7.41 2.36
C GLY A 332 -39.01 6.29 3.36
N ASP A 333 -38.70 5.05 3.00
CA ASP A 333 -38.94 3.86 3.83
C ASP A 333 -37.76 3.52 4.77
N GLY A 334 -36.71 4.35 4.81
CA GLY A 334 -35.48 4.04 5.55
C GLY A 334 -34.73 2.82 4.99
N ARG A 335 -34.96 2.55 3.70
CA ARG A 335 -34.34 1.45 2.95
C ARG A 335 -33.32 2.00 1.97
N VAL A 336 -32.31 1.20 1.66
CA VAL A 336 -31.25 1.55 0.72
C VAL A 336 -31.02 0.43 -0.27
N GLY A 337 -30.56 0.78 -1.46
CA GLY A 337 -30.14 -0.20 -2.46
C GLY A 337 -28.87 -0.94 -2.03
N SER A 338 -28.52 -2.01 -2.73
CA SER A 338 -27.33 -2.82 -2.42
C SER A 338 -26.02 -2.03 -2.39
N PHE A 339 -25.84 -1.07 -3.30
CA PHE A 339 -24.64 -0.23 -3.37
C PHE A 339 -24.48 0.72 -2.19
N GLU A 340 -25.55 1.43 -1.84
CA GLU A 340 -25.55 2.32 -0.69
C GLU A 340 -25.41 1.51 0.61
N ALA A 341 -26.01 0.32 0.68
CA ALA A 341 -25.78 -0.61 1.79
C ALA A 341 -24.31 -1.07 1.89
N ALA A 342 -23.64 -1.36 0.77
CA ALA A 342 -22.22 -1.71 0.74
C ALA A 342 -21.33 -0.56 1.23
N ALA A 343 -21.63 0.67 0.79
CA ALA A 343 -20.94 1.88 1.20
C ALA A 343 -21.13 2.16 2.70
N LEU A 344 -22.36 2.04 3.22
CA LEU A 344 -22.65 2.17 4.66
C LEU A 344 -21.89 1.12 5.50
N LEU A 345 -21.66 -0.06 4.95
CA LEU A 345 -20.88 -1.13 5.58
C LEU A 345 -19.37 -0.99 5.40
N GLY A 346 -18.88 -0.04 4.60
CA GLY A 346 -17.46 0.10 4.29
C GLY A 346 -16.85 -1.09 3.55
N VAL A 347 -17.64 -1.81 2.75
CA VAL A 347 -17.20 -3.00 1.99
C VAL A 347 -17.36 -2.81 0.48
N ARG A 348 -16.60 -3.56 -0.32
CA ARG A 348 -16.77 -3.54 -1.78
C ARG A 348 -18.10 -4.18 -2.17
N GLN A 349 -18.66 -3.79 -3.30
CA GLN A 349 -19.96 -4.30 -3.76
C GLN A 349 -20.02 -5.84 -3.89
N ILE A 350 -18.92 -6.46 -4.32
CA ILE A 350 -18.83 -7.92 -4.41
C ILE A 350 -18.82 -8.59 -3.03
N GLU A 351 -18.23 -7.94 -2.03
CA GLU A 351 -18.18 -8.41 -0.64
C GLU A 351 -19.56 -8.26 0.00
N PHE A 352 -20.24 -7.14 -0.25
CA PHE A 352 -21.63 -6.93 0.14
C PHE A 352 -22.56 -7.98 -0.49
N SER A 353 -22.42 -8.23 -1.79
CA SER A 353 -23.22 -9.23 -2.51
C SER A 353 -23.06 -10.63 -1.93
N ASN A 354 -21.86 -10.96 -1.44
CA ASN A 354 -21.60 -12.19 -0.70
C ASN A 354 -22.25 -12.14 0.69
N LEU A 355 -22.07 -11.05 1.44
CA LEU A 355 -22.64 -10.85 2.77
C LEU A 355 -24.17 -10.96 2.79
N ALA A 356 -24.86 -10.33 1.83
CA ALA A 356 -26.32 -10.37 1.70
C ALA A 356 -26.86 -11.79 1.46
N ARG A 357 -26.03 -12.71 0.94
CA ARG A 357 -26.38 -14.13 0.73
C ARG A 357 -26.11 -14.99 1.97
N LEU A 358 -25.29 -14.52 2.91
CA LEU A 358 -24.98 -15.28 4.12
C LEU A 358 -26.20 -15.37 5.04
N ARG A 359 -26.25 -16.47 5.78
CA ARG A 359 -27.27 -16.76 6.80
C ARG A 359 -26.57 -17.12 8.10
N GLY A 360 -27.14 -16.68 9.21
CA GLY A 360 -26.66 -16.99 10.54
C GLY A 360 -26.88 -18.45 10.94
N PRO A 361 -26.43 -18.85 12.14
CA PRO A 361 -26.57 -20.21 12.65
C PRO A 361 -28.02 -20.73 12.68
N ASN A 362 -28.98 -19.81 12.81
CA ASN A 362 -30.40 -20.11 12.88
C ASN A 362 -31.10 -20.02 11.49
N GLY A 363 -30.33 -19.89 10.41
CA GLY A 363 -30.86 -19.75 9.05
C GLY A 363 -31.37 -18.35 8.69
N THR A 364 -31.36 -17.39 9.62
CA THR A 364 -31.80 -16.01 9.38
C THR A 364 -30.76 -15.21 8.59
N PRO A 365 -31.16 -14.36 7.64
CA PRO A 365 -30.23 -13.47 6.96
C PRO A 365 -29.64 -12.45 7.93
N TYR A 366 -28.36 -12.15 7.75
CA TYR A 366 -27.65 -11.16 8.57
C TYR A 366 -28.09 -9.73 8.27
N LEU A 367 -28.52 -9.47 7.03
CA LEU A 367 -29.13 -8.22 6.60
C LEU A 367 -30.52 -8.54 6.08
N ALA A 368 -31.54 -7.88 6.63
CA ALA A 368 -32.91 -8.02 6.14
C ALA A 368 -32.97 -7.52 4.69
N GLN A 369 -33.39 -8.40 3.78
CA GLN A 369 -33.55 -8.10 2.37
C GLN A 369 -35.03 -8.00 2.06
N HIS A 370 -35.46 -6.83 1.60
CA HIS A 370 -36.78 -6.59 1.06
C HIS A 370 -36.72 -6.66 -0.46
N VAL A 371 -37.73 -7.29 -1.07
CA VAL A 371 -37.86 -7.31 -2.52
C VAL A 371 -39.11 -6.53 -2.87
N GLU A 372 -38.91 -5.31 -3.35
CA GLU A 372 -40.01 -4.47 -3.78
C GLU A 372 -40.11 -4.47 -5.30
N PRO A 373 -41.33 -4.60 -5.86
CA PRO A 373 -41.52 -4.43 -7.28
C PRO A 373 -41.20 -2.97 -7.64
N ASN A 374 -40.31 -2.77 -8.61
CA ASN A 374 -40.21 -1.48 -9.26
C ASN A 374 -41.51 -1.14 -10.01
N THR A 375 -41.55 0.03 -10.63
CA THR A 375 -42.66 0.52 -11.47
C THR A 375 -43.11 -0.45 -12.58
N ARG A 376 -42.29 -1.44 -12.95
CA ARG A 376 -42.60 -2.51 -13.92
C ARG A 376 -42.78 -3.90 -13.30
N GLY A 377 -42.83 -4.03 -11.98
CA GLY A 377 -43.03 -5.30 -11.30
C GLY A 377 -41.78 -6.19 -11.17
N ARG A 378 -40.59 -5.73 -11.60
CA ARG A 378 -39.34 -6.47 -11.34
C ARG A 378 -38.92 -6.24 -9.89
N GLY A 379 -38.57 -7.32 -9.19
CA GLY A 379 -38.13 -7.26 -7.79
C GLY A 379 -36.77 -6.61 -7.64
N VAL A 380 -36.70 -5.49 -6.92
CA VAL A 380 -35.49 -4.76 -6.53
C VAL A 380 -35.13 -5.13 -5.10
N LYS A 381 -33.85 -5.43 -4.86
CA LYS A 381 -33.37 -5.80 -3.53
C LYS A 381 -33.03 -4.54 -2.73
N LEU A 382 -33.76 -4.31 -1.66
CA LEU A 382 -33.59 -3.20 -0.73
C LEU A 382 -33.22 -3.74 0.66
N PHE A 383 -32.50 -2.93 1.43
CA PHE A 383 -32.00 -3.28 2.76
C PHE A 383 -32.34 -2.19 3.76
N ASP A 384 -32.80 -2.56 4.95
CA ASP A 384 -33.12 -1.58 5.99
C ASP A 384 -31.84 -0.96 6.55
N VAL A 385 -31.78 0.38 6.60
CA VAL A 385 -30.64 1.10 7.20
C VAL A 385 -30.48 0.71 8.66
N ALA A 386 -31.58 0.62 9.42
CA ALA A 386 -31.55 0.20 10.82
C ALA A 386 -30.97 -1.21 11.02
N GLY A 387 -31.20 -2.12 10.06
CA GLY A 387 -30.64 -3.47 10.08
C GLY A 387 -29.14 -3.49 9.79
N ILE A 388 -28.68 -2.63 8.88
CA ILE A 388 -27.26 -2.43 8.59
C ILE A 388 -26.54 -1.85 9.81
N GLU A 389 -27.11 -0.84 10.45
CA GLU A 389 -26.56 -0.26 11.68
C GLU A 389 -26.52 -1.29 12.83
N ALA A 390 -27.55 -2.13 12.96
CA ALA A 390 -27.56 -3.21 13.94
C ALA A 390 -26.43 -4.22 13.67
N PHE A 391 -26.22 -4.55 12.40
CA PHE A 391 -25.13 -5.42 11.99
C PHE A 391 -23.76 -4.80 12.30
N LEU A 392 -23.54 -3.51 12.07
CA LEU A 392 -22.29 -2.83 12.44
C LEU A 392 -22.04 -2.74 13.96
N ARG A 393 -23.08 -2.86 14.80
CA ARG A 393 -22.90 -2.98 16.25
C ARG A 393 -22.33 -4.33 16.68
N ASP A 394 -22.71 -5.40 15.99
CA ASP A 394 -22.35 -6.76 16.37
C ASP A 394 -21.08 -7.28 15.64
N TYR A 395 -20.76 -6.69 14.49
CA TYR A 395 -19.69 -7.11 13.61
C TYR A 395 -18.81 -5.92 13.23
N VAL A 396 -17.50 -6.13 13.29
CA VAL A 396 -16.52 -5.10 12.96
C VAL A 396 -15.68 -5.56 11.77
N LEU A 397 -15.23 -4.60 10.95
CA LEU A 397 -14.34 -4.91 9.85
C LEU A 397 -12.95 -5.26 10.38
N LEU A 398 -12.32 -6.28 9.78
CA LEU A 398 -10.92 -6.60 10.11
C LEU A 398 -9.97 -5.40 9.88
N GLN A 399 -10.35 -4.49 8.98
CA GLN A 399 -9.62 -3.26 8.72
C GLN A 399 -9.72 -2.28 9.89
N GLU A 400 -10.91 -2.03 10.41
CA GLU A 400 -11.10 -1.16 11.59
C GLU A 400 -10.38 -1.71 12.82
N LEU A 401 -10.34 -3.05 12.97
CA LEU A 401 -9.54 -3.69 14.02
C LEU A 401 -8.05 -3.51 13.81
N ALA A 402 -7.57 -3.57 12.57
CA ALA A 402 -6.17 -3.33 12.23
C ALA A 402 -5.76 -1.90 12.54
N GLU A 403 -6.60 -0.94 12.16
CA GLU A 403 -6.40 0.50 12.41
C GLU A 403 -6.42 0.82 13.90
N LYS A 404 -7.43 0.34 14.64
CA LYS A 404 -7.51 0.55 16.11
C LYS A 404 -6.42 -0.16 16.89
N ALA A 405 -5.93 -1.31 16.42
CA ALA A 405 -4.87 -2.05 17.09
C ALA A 405 -3.46 -1.56 16.72
N GLY A 406 -3.31 -0.71 15.69
CA GLY A 406 -2.00 -0.30 15.17
C GLY A 406 -1.20 -1.47 14.59
N VAL A 407 -1.87 -2.51 14.07
CA VAL A 407 -1.22 -3.71 13.51
C VAL A 407 -1.77 -4.01 12.13
N GLY A 408 -0.92 -4.42 11.19
CA GLY A 408 -1.36 -4.83 9.85
C GLY A 408 -2.45 -5.93 9.87
N ARG A 409 -3.33 -5.93 8.85
CA ARG A 409 -4.51 -6.82 8.74
C ARG A 409 -4.20 -8.31 8.91
N LEU A 410 -3.03 -8.74 8.43
CA LEU A 410 -2.52 -10.11 8.60
C LEU A 410 -2.18 -10.41 10.06
N GLY A 411 -1.54 -9.49 10.77
CA GLY A 411 -1.22 -9.63 12.19
C GLY A 411 -2.47 -9.70 13.07
N VAL A 412 -3.49 -8.87 12.79
CA VAL A 412 -4.79 -8.97 13.47
C VAL A 412 -5.48 -10.30 13.17
N LYS A 413 -5.47 -10.74 11.91
CA LYS A 413 -6.04 -12.05 11.53
C LYS A 413 -5.35 -13.20 12.26
N TYR A 414 -4.02 -13.25 12.28
CA TYR A 414 -3.26 -14.29 13.00
C TYR A 414 -3.58 -14.30 14.49
N LYS A 415 -3.72 -13.13 15.11
CA LYS A 415 -4.16 -13.02 16.51
C LYS A 415 -5.57 -13.58 16.68
N LEU A 416 -6.53 -13.18 15.84
CA LEU A 416 -7.91 -13.65 15.91
C LEU A 416 -8.04 -15.17 15.69
N ASP A 417 -7.28 -15.72 14.74
CA ASP A 417 -7.21 -17.16 14.46
C ASP A 417 -6.60 -17.93 15.65
N ALA A 418 -5.57 -17.38 16.31
CA ALA A 418 -4.95 -17.98 17.50
C ALA A 418 -5.86 -18.00 18.74
N PHE A 419 -6.80 -17.05 18.84
CA PHE A 419 -7.76 -16.97 19.96
C PHE A 419 -8.95 -17.94 19.84
N GLY A 420 -9.13 -18.63 18.71
CA GLY A 420 -10.10 -19.72 18.51
C GLY A 420 -11.59 -19.37 18.70
N SER A 421 -11.91 -18.14 19.10
CA SER A 421 -13.23 -17.72 19.59
C SER A 421 -13.98 -16.79 18.63
N VAL A 422 -13.34 -16.38 17.54
CA VAL A 422 -13.88 -15.41 16.58
C VAL A 422 -13.93 -16.10 15.21
N ARG A 423 -15.13 -16.32 14.67
CA ARG A 423 -15.30 -17.00 13.37
C ARG A 423 -15.39 -15.95 12.28
N SER A 424 -14.52 -16.04 11.27
CA SER A 424 -14.66 -15.21 10.07
C SER A 424 -15.93 -15.61 9.32
N MET A 425 -16.72 -14.61 8.96
CA MET A 425 -18.05 -14.80 8.41
C MET A 425 -18.06 -15.10 6.90
N MET A 426 -17.02 -14.69 6.16
CA MET A 426 -16.96 -14.87 4.71
C MET A 426 -16.17 -16.12 4.29
N PRO A 427 -16.73 -17.02 3.46
CA PRO A 427 -15.99 -18.17 2.93
C PRO A 427 -14.91 -17.73 1.92
N ARG A 428 -13.86 -18.55 1.77
CA ARG A 428 -12.78 -18.34 0.79
C ARG A 428 -13.37 -18.31 -0.63
N PRO A 429 -13.04 -17.32 -1.48
CA PRO A 429 -13.33 -17.42 -2.91
C PRO A 429 -12.53 -18.60 -3.48
N ARG A 430 -13.18 -19.46 -4.28
CA ARG A 430 -12.46 -20.44 -5.10
C ARG A 430 -11.75 -19.67 -6.22
N GLY A 431 -10.44 -19.50 -6.12
CA GLY A 431 -9.60 -19.04 -7.24
C GLY A 431 -9.12 -17.59 -7.23
N GLY A 432 -8.96 -16.91 -6.08
CA GLY A 432 -8.30 -15.61 -6.04
C GLY A 432 -7.95 -15.11 -4.63
N CYS A 433 -6.75 -14.55 -4.45
CA CYS A 433 -6.27 -13.93 -3.21
C CYS A 433 -6.97 -12.59 -2.91
N GLY A 434 -8.29 -12.60 -2.75
CA GLY A 434 -9.05 -11.45 -2.27
C GLY A 434 -9.25 -11.52 -0.76
N ILE A 435 -8.47 -10.76 0.01
CA ILE A 435 -8.57 -10.67 1.48
C ILE A 435 -9.45 -9.49 1.95
N GLY A 436 -9.85 -8.59 1.05
CA GLY A 436 -10.79 -7.52 1.34
C GLY A 436 -12.15 -8.09 1.82
N GLY A 437 -12.75 -7.46 2.83
CA GLY A 437 -14.15 -7.70 3.22
C GLY A 437 -14.42 -8.57 4.45
N ARG A 438 -13.44 -9.18 5.12
CA ARG A 438 -13.75 -10.12 6.22
C ARG A 438 -14.27 -9.41 7.49
N MET A 439 -15.54 -9.61 7.82
CA MET A 439 -16.18 -9.18 9.07
C MET A 439 -16.19 -10.30 10.11
N TRP A 440 -16.05 -9.93 11.39
CA TRP A 440 -15.87 -10.86 12.51
C TRP A 440 -16.87 -10.54 13.63
N ARG A 441 -17.49 -11.59 14.21
CA ARG A 441 -18.49 -11.49 15.28
C ARG A 441 -17.80 -11.39 16.64
N GLY A 442 -18.11 -10.39 17.47
CA GLY A 442 -17.51 -10.28 18.81
C GLY A 442 -18.50 -10.41 19.96
N CYS A 443 -18.10 -11.17 20.99
CA CYS A 443 -18.64 -11.09 22.35
C CYS A 443 -17.69 -10.15 23.14
N TRP A 444 -18.05 -8.87 23.25
CA TRP A 444 -17.11 -7.81 23.64
C TRP A 444 -17.01 -7.56 25.16
N ASP A 445 -17.83 -8.21 25.99
CA ASP A 445 -17.76 -8.06 27.46
C ASP A 445 -16.48 -8.64 28.07
N ARG A 446 -15.79 -9.54 27.36
CA ARG A 446 -14.63 -10.28 27.90
C ARG A 446 -13.27 -9.58 27.76
N TRP A 447 -13.24 -8.43 27.08
CA TRP A 447 -12.03 -7.62 26.91
C TRP A 447 -11.99 -6.39 27.84
N GLY A 448 -12.97 -6.20 28.73
CA GLY A 448 -13.05 -5.01 29.59
C GLY A 448 -13.44 -3.73 28.84
N TYR A 449 -14.16 -3.85 27.72
CA TYR A 449 -14.63 -2.72 26.91
C TYR A 449 -16.10 -2.46 27.20
N GLN A 450 -16.41 -1.33 27.84
CA GLN A 450 -17.79 -0.82 27.90
C GLN A 450 -18.14 -0.19 26.54
N VAL A 451 -19.23 -0.67 25.93
CA VAL A 451 -19.94 0.05 24.86
C VAL A 451 -20.67 1.23 25.50
N SER A 452 -19.96 2.33 25.69
CA SER A 452 -20.50 3.66 25.94
C SER A 452 -19.56 4.62 25.21
N THR A 453 -19.87 5.18 24.05
CA THR A 453 -21.03 6.01 23.76
C THR A 453 -21.12 6.13 22.23
N ILE A 454 -22.17 5.62 21.60
CA ILE A 454 -22.59 6.15 20.30
C ILE A 454 -23.41 7.40 20.66
N PRO A 455 -23.08 8.61 20.16
CA PRO A 455 -24.00 9.72 20.31
C PRO A 455 -25.28 9.36 19.56
N SER A 456 -26.39 9.22 20.29
CA SER A 456 -27.70 9.09 19.69
C SER A 456 -27.95 10.27 18.75
N LEU A 457 -28.42 10.01 17.53
CA LEU A 457 -28.84 11.02 16.55
C LEU A 457 -30.01 11.92 17.01
N SER A 458 -30.45 11.82 18.27
CA SER A 458 -31.45 12.69 18.90
C SER A 458 -30.90 13.95 19.60
N SER A 459 -29.61 14.26 19.52
CA SER A 459 -29.04 15.50 20.08
C SER A 459 -28.37 16.40 19.04
N LEU A 460 -29.11 16.77 18.00
CA LEU A 460 -28.88 17.99 17.24
C LEU A 460 -29.86 19.05 17.75
N ARG A 461 -29.48 19.76 18.81
CA ARG A 461 -30.02 21.11 19.10
C ARG A 461 -28.89 22.11 18.94
N VAL A 462 -29.11 23.04 18.04
CA VAL A 462 -28.36 24.27 17.84
C VAL A 462 -28.29 25.03 19.18
N SER A 463 -27.10 25.44 19.60
CA SER A 463 -26.95 26.72 20.30
C SER A 463 -25.57 27.31 20.05
N SER A 464 -25.58 28.47 19.43
CA SER A 464 -24.54 29.50 19.45
C SER A 464 -24.16 29.88 20.89
N ALA A 465 -22.87 30.15 21.14
CA ALA A 465 -22.35 31.38 21.75
C ALA A 465 -20.88 31.23 22.17
N CYS A 466 -20.04 32.07 21.55
CA CYS A 466 -18.97 32.89 22.10
C CYS A 466 -18.38 32.62 23.51
N THR A 467 -17.07 32.95 23.53
CA THR A 467 -16.25 33.64 24.56
C THR A 467 -15.31 32.87 25.50
N ASN A 468 -14.05 33.35 25.39
CA ASN A 468 -13.00 33.58 26.40
C ASN A 468 -12.13 32.42 26.91
N ASP A 469 -10.90 32.40 26.39
CA ASP A 469 -9.71 32.94 27.07
C ASP A 469 -9.69 32.89 28.61
N GLU A 470 -8.80 32.08 29.20
CA GLU A 470 -7.76 32.55 30.13
C GLU A 470 -6.89 31.39 30.68
N ARG A 471 -5.58 31.56 30.52
CA ARG A 471 -4.44 31.31 31.45
C ARG A 471 -4.59 30.30 32.61
N GLY A 472 -3.50 29.53 32.79
CA GLY A 472 -2.85 29.44 34.11
C GLY A 472 -2.50 28.05 34.65
N SER A 473 -1.21 27.71 34.55
CA SER A 473 -0.29 27.15 35.56
C SER A 473 -0.82 26.37 36.80
N LEU A 474 0.00 25.40 37.22
CA LEU A 474 0.07 24.60 38.48
C LEU A 474 -0.40 23.15 38.26
N ARG A 475 0.41 22.09 38.40
CA ARG A 475 1.74 21.85 38.99
C ARG A 475 2.47 20.75 38.21
#